data_AF-A0AA44L0B6-F1
#
_entry.id   AF-A0AA44L0B6-F1
#
_cell.length_a   1.000
_cell.length_b   1.000
_cell.length_c   1.000
_cell.angle_alpha   90.00
_cell.angle_beta   90.00
_cell.angle_gamma   90.00
#
_symmetry.space_group_name_H-M   'P 1'
#
loop_
_entity.id
_entity.type
_entity.pdbx_description
1 polymer ?
#
loop_
_entity_poly.entity_id
_entity_poly.type
_entity_poly.pdbx_seq_one_letter_code
_entity_poly.pdbx_strand_id
1 'polypeptide(L)' 'MSGFPVSGKWTFSKYIAKLTGAVIVDHDVAKSALLKSLKEKGVESTVVGGISYDIEWELIVFLLE' A
#
# COMPACT_ATOMS: atom_id res chain seq x y z
N MET A 1 1.47 6.62 -5.68
CA MET A 1 2.13 7.91 -6.03
C MET A 1 3.50 8.00 -5.36
N SER A 2 4.53 8.44 -6.07
CA SER A 2 5.91 8.57 -5.56
C SER A 2 6.19 9.95 -4.93
N GLY A 3 7.19 10.02 -4.05
CA GLY A 3 7.75 11.25 -3.44
C GLY A 3 8.15 11.06 -1.98
N PHE A 4 8.46 12.13 -1.24
CA PHE A 4 8.98 12.02 0.13
C PHE A 4 7.87 11.92 1.20
N PRO A 5 8.13 11.35 2.39
CA PRO A 5 7.20 11.45 3.51
C PRO A 5 6.77 12.90 3.76
N VAL A 6 5.52 13.12 4.18
CA VAL A 6 4.95 14.46 4.48
C VAL A 6 4.77 15.40 3.27
N SER A 7 5.12 14.99 2.05
CA SER A 7 4.90 15.79 0.83
C SER A 7 3.44 15.94 0.38
N GLY A 8 2.46 15.48 1.18
CA GLY A 8 1.04 15.61 0.87
C GLY A 8 0.49 14.62 -0.18
N LYS A 9 1.30 13.65 -0.64
CA LYS A 9 0.90 12.64 -1.63
C LYS A 9 -0.39 11.91 -1.29
N TRP A 10 -0.56 11.56 -0.03
CA TRP A 10 -1.75 10.83 0.42
C TRP A 10 -3.00 11.70 0.27
N THR A 11 -2.94 12.96 0.72
CA THR A 11 -4.02 13.94 0.56
C THR A 11 -4.37 14.15 -0.92
N PHE A 12 -3.35 14.31 -1.77
CA PHE A 12 -3.56 14.52 -3.20
C PHE A 12 -4.15 13.28 -3.88
N SER A 13 -3.63 12.08 -3.58
CA SER A 13 -4.15 10.82 -4.14
C SER A 13 -5.62 10.59 -3.80
N LYS A 14 -6.04 10.90 -2.57
CA LYS A 14 -7.44 10.84 -2.14
C LYS A 14 -8.32 11.83 -2.87
N TYR A 15 -7.82 13.04 -3.11
CA TYR A 15 -8.54 14.03 -3.88
C TYR A 15 -8.77 13.56 -5.33
N ILE A 16 -7.73 13.06 -5.99
CA ILE A 16 -7.83 12.50 -7.36
C ILE A 16 -8.78 11.30 -7.39
N ALA A 17 -8.69 10.38 -6.45
CA ALA A 17 -9.58 9.23 -6.36
C ALA A 17 -11.05 9.65 -6.22
N LYS A 18 -11.34 10.66 -5.40
CA LYS A 18 -12.70 11.21 -5.25
C LYS A 18 -13.23 11.82 -6.55
N LEU A 19 -12.37 12.47 -7.34
CA LEU A 19 -12.76 13.08 -8.60
C LEU A 19 -12.99 12.08 -9.73
N THR A 20 -12.20 11.00 -9.74
CA THR A 20 -12.13 10.05 -10.86
C THR A 20 -12.88 8.75 -10.58
N GLY A 21 -13.21 8.45 -9.33
CA GLY A 21 -13.69 7.14 -8.90
C GLY A 21 -12.58 6.08 -8.84
N ALA A 22 -11.30 6.46 -8.98
CA ALA A 22 -10.18 5.53 -8.95
C ALA A 22 -10.03 4.86 -7.57
N VAL A 23 -9.66 3.59 -7.57
CA VAL A 23 -9.31 2.83 -6.35
C VAL A 23 -7.86 3.13 -5.97
N ILE A 24 -7.60 3.34 -4.68
CA ILE A 24 -6.25 3.56 -4.16
C ILE A 24 -5.70 2.24 -3.61
N VAL A 25 -4.57 1.80 -4.15
CA VAL A 25 -3.71 0.76 -3.57
C VAL A 25 -2.51 1.47 -2.92
N ASP A 26 -2.32 1.29 -1.60
CA ASP A 26 -1.33 2.03 -0.80
C ASP A 26 -0.39 1.08 -0.05
N HIS A 27 0.91 1.23 -0.33
CA HIS A 27 1.97 0.38 0.23
C HIS A 27 2.08 0.46 1.74
N ASP A 28 2.02 1.67 2.30
CA ASP A 28 2.21 1.87 3.73
C ASP A 28 1.04 1.29 4.51
N VAL A 29 -0.17 1.31 3.96
CA VAL A 29 -1.36 0.68 4.55
C VAL A 29 -1.22 -0.84 4.59
N ALA A 30 -0.90 -1.49 3.47
CA ALA A 30 -0.76 -2.94 3.40
C ALA A 30 0.39 -3.44 4.30
N LYS A 31 1.56 -2.82 4.18
CA LYS A 31 2.75 -3.18 4.95
C LYS A 31 2.56 -2.99 6.45
N SER A 32 1.99 -1.87 6.88
CA SER A 32 1.77 -1.62 8.32
C SER A 32 0.76 -2.60 8.93
N ALA A 33 -0.29 -2.96 8.20
CA ALA A 33 -1.24 -3.97 8.63
C ALA A 33 -0.57 -5.35 8.77
N LEU A 34 0.21 -5.77 7.77
CA LEU A 34 0.92 -7.05 7.81
C LEU A 34 1.98 -7.08 8.92
N LEU A 35 2.74 -6.00 9.09
CA LEU A 35 3.71 -5.90 10.19
C LEU A 35 3.02 -6.05 11.53
N LYS A 36 1.87 -5.39 11.74
CA LYS A 36 1.10 -5.53 12.98
C LYS A 36 0.64 -6.98 13.21
N SER A 37 0.11 -7.64 12.18
CA SER A 37 -0.44 -8.99 12.29
C SER A 37 0.61 -10.11 12.39
N LEU A 38 1.81 -9.91 11.83
CA LEU A 38 2.84 -10.93 11.73
C LEU A 38 4.00 -10.72 12.71
N LYS A 39 4.12 -9.55 13.33
CA LYS A 39 5.12 -9.28 14.38
C LYS A 39 4.99 -10.24 15.54
N GLU A 40 3.78 -10.52 16.01
CA GLU A 40 3.54 -11.49 17.10
C GLU A 40 3.86 -12.94 16.70
N LYS A 41 3.94 -13.21 15.39
CA LYS A 41 4.28 -14.52 14.83
C LYS A 41 5.78 -14.66 14.52
N GLY A 42 6.60 -13.66 14.89
CA GLY A 42 8.05 -13.69 14.71
C GLY A 42 8.52 -13.56 13.26
N VAL A 43 7.69 -13.05 12.35
CA VAL A 43 8.08 -12.86 10.95
C VAL A 43 8.96 -11.61 10.81
N GLU A 44 10.09 -11.77 10.12
CA GLU A 44 11.04 -10.72 9.80
C GLU A 44 10.39 -9.57 9.00
N SER A 45 10.68 -8.32 9.40
CA SER A 45 10.10 -7.13 8.76
C SER A 45 10.44 -6.99 7.27
N THR A 46 11.60 -7.51 6.86
CA THR A 46 12.06 -7.55 5.47
C THR A 46 11.19 -8.46 4.62
N VAL A 47 10.85 -9.64 5.14
CA VAL A 47 9.93 -10.61 4.51
C VAL A 47 8.54 -10.01 4.37
N VAL A 48 8.03 -9.35 5.41
CA VAL A 48 6.75 -8.65 5.36
C VAL A 48 6.73 -7.58 4.28
N GLY A 49 7.83 -6.82 4.13
CA GLY A 49 7.98 -5.82 3.08
C GLY A 49 7.81 -6.42 1.68
N GLY A 50 8.46 -7.55 1.41
CA GLY A 50 8.34 -8.26 0.13
C GLY A 50 6.91 -8.73 -0.14
N ILE A 51 6.30 -9.42 0.83
CA ILE A 51 4.90 -9.90 0.71
C ILE A 51 3.92 -8.75 0.45
N SER A 52 4.15 -7.57 1.05
CA SER A 52 3.30 -6.40 0.82
C SER A 52 3.33 -5.97 -0.64
N TYR A 53 4.53 -5.90 -1.24
CA TYR A 53 4.70 -5.56 -2.65
C TYR A 53 4.00 -6.57 -3.57
N ASP A 54 4.15 -7.87 -3.31
CA ASP A 54 3.51 -8.91 -4.12
C ASP A 54 1.98 -8.76 -4.10
N ILE A 55 1.40 -8.54 -2.92
CA ILE A 55 -0.06 -8.33 -2.77
C ILE A 55 -0.52 -7.07 -3.51
N GLU A 56 0.20 -5.96 -3.36
CA GLU A 56 -0.16 -4.71 -4.02
C GLU A 56 -0.11 -4.83 -5.54
N TRP A 57 0.89 -5.54 -6.06
CA TRP A 57 1.02 -5.78 -7.50
C TRP A 57 -0.15 -6.61 -8.03
N GLU A 58 -0.47 -7.73 -7.38
CA GLU A 58 -1.61 -8.57 -7.76
C GLU A 58 -2.94 -7.81 -7.69
N LEU A 59 -3.12 -6.93 -6.69
CA LEU A 59 -4.30 -6.06 -6.60
C LEU A 59 -4.36 -5.05 -7.75
N ILE A 60 -3.23 -4.47 -8.15
CA ILE A 60 -3.17 -3.55 -9.28
C ILE A 60 -3.53 -4.27 -10.57
N VAL A 61 -2.97 -5.45 -10.80
CA VAL A 61 -3.28 -6.29 -11.96
C VAL A 61 -4.77 -6.62 -11.99
N PHE A 62 -5.32 -7.15 -10.89
CA PHE A 62 -6.74 -7.51 -10.79
C PHE A 62 -7.71 -6.33 -11.06
N LEU A 63 -7.32 -5.11 -10.72
CA LEU A 63 -8.16 -3.92 -10.91
C LEU A 63 -8.07 -3.31 -12.31
N LEU A 64 -7.03 -3.63 -13.07
CA LEU A 64 -6.73 -3.01 -14.36
C LEU A 64 -6.81 -3.97 -15.56
N GLU A 65 -6.73 -5.28 -15.33
CA GLU A 65 -6.81 -6.35 -16.32
C GLU A 65 -8.02 -7.26 -16.07
#